data_AF-A0A820CU40-F1
#
_entry.id   AF-A0A820CU40-F1
#
_cell.length_a   1.000
_cell.length_b   1.000
_cell.length_c   1.000
_cell.angle_alpha   90.00
_cell.angle_beta   90.00
_cell.angle_gamma   90.00
#
_symmetry.space_group_name_H-M   'P 1'
#
loop_
_entity.id
_entity.type
_entity.pdbx_description
1 polymer ?
#
loop_
_entity_poly.entity_id
_entity_poly.type
_entity_poly.pdbx_seq_one_letter_code
_entity_poly.pdbx_strand_id
1 'polypeptide(L)'
;KIFSHKLYPLRKVGKLTLNENPTNHSSQIEAAAFTPSHLPPGIEVSPDQILQMRISAYADAQLRRVGANSHRIPVNNPHTNKNLKTDSHRDSDSESAVPNKNVRVEPATMHENLPFEDDFFQPRNFYRNVLDNQGRARLINNIARSLAQCTDQNVVHRTWNLLAHLDDDFGRKLAEKIKL
;
A
#
# COMPACT_ATOMS: atom_id res chain seq x y z
N LYS A 1 -2.86 -0.87 -11.46
CA LYS A 1 -2.79 -1.85 -12.57
C LYS A 1 -1.52 -2.70 -12.44
N ILE A 2 -1.47 -3.91 -13.00
CA ILE A 2 -0.24 -4.71 -13.11
C ILE A 2 0.50 -4.46 -14.43
N PHE A 3 1.83 -4.57 -14.43
CA PHE A 3 2.65 -4.58 -15.64
C PHE A 3 2.80 -6.02 -16.16
N SER A 4 2.58 -6.22 -17.47
CA SER A 4 2.72 -7.53 -18.09
C SER A 4 4.17 -8.00 -18.08
N HIS A 5 4.44 -9.18 -17.50
CA HIS A 5 5.78 -9.77 -17.51
C HIS A 5 6.29 -10.13 -18.91
N LYS A 6 5.41 -10.19 -19.92
CA LYS A 6 5.82 -10.37 -21.33
C LYS A 6 6.48 -9.12 -21.89
N LEU A 7 6.03 -7.93 -21.47
CA LEU A 7 6.55 -6.63 -21.89
C LEU A 7 7.68 -6.16 -20.98
N TYR A 8 7.52 -6.41 -19.68
CA TYR A 8 8.45 -6.01 -18.62
C TYR A 8 8.88 -7.24 -17.82
N PRO A 9 9.83 -8.04 -18.34
CA PRO A 9 10.27 -9.25 -17.67
C PRO A 9 10.96 -8.94 -16.34
N LEU A 10 10.76 -9.82 -15.36
CA LEU A 10 11.40 -9.71 -14.05
C LEU A 10 12.93 -9.83 -14.19
N ARG A 11 13.65 -8.89 -13.56
CA ARG A 11 15.11 -8.92 -13.45
C ARG A 11 15.49 -9.30 -12.02
N LYS A 12 16.26 -10.37 -11.87
CA LYS A 12 16.73 -10.82 -10.54
C LYS A 12 17.73 -9.81 -9.97
N VAL A 13 17.45 -9.28 -8.79
CA VAL A 13 18.32 -8.32 -8.08
C VAL A 13 19.12 -9.01 -6.96
N GLY A 14 18.48 -9.85 -6.14
CA GLY A 14 19.12 -10.47 -4.99
C GLY A 14 18.24 -11.52 -4.30
N LYS A 15 18.59 -11.86 -3.05
CA LYS A 15 17.86 -12.81 -2.20
C LYS A 15 17.70 -12.22 -0.79
N LEU A 16 16.46 -12.09 -0.33
CA LEU A 16 16.14 -11.79 1.07
C LEU A 16 16.03 -13.11 1.85
N THR A 17 16.74 -13.24 2.98
CA THR A 17 16.68 -14.43 3.85
C THR A 17 16.31 -13.99 5.26
N LEU A 18 15.28 -14.61 5.84
CA LEU A 18 14.90 -14.43 7.24
C LEU A 18 15.47 -15.61 8.03
N ASN A 19 16.38 -15.35 8.97
CA ASN A 19 17.19 -16.37 9.65
C ASN A 19 17.18 -16.25 11.19
N GLU A 20 16.51 -15.26 11.74
CA GLU A 20 16.47 -14.99 13.18
C GLU A 20 15.08 -14.52 13.60
N ASN A 21 14.63 -15.00 14.76
CA ASN A 21 13.39 -14.56 15.40
C ASN A 21 13.68 -13.43 16.40
N PRO A 22 12.71 -12.54 16.67
CA PRO A 22 12.87 -11.50 17.68
C PRO A 22 13.06 -12.09 19.09
N THR A 23 13.94 -11.49 19.88
CA THR A 23 14.12 -11.80 21.31
C THR A 23 13.05 -11.14 22.17
N ASN A 24 12.50 -10.00 21.73
CA ASN A 24 11.40 -9.32 22.39
C ASN A 24 10.43 -8.71 21.35
N HIS A 25 9.24 -9.31 21.27
CA HIS A 25 8.20 -8.92 20.31
C HIS A 25 7.78 -7.45 20.43
N SER A 26 7.60 -6.94 21.65
CA SER A 26 7.15 -5.56 21.85
C SER A 26 8.17 -4.55 21.33
N SER A 27 9.44 -4.72 21.71
CA SER A 27 10.50 -3.78 21.33
C SER A 27 10.97 -3.89 19.88
N GLN A 28 10.84 -5.07 19.25
CA GLN A 28 11.37 -5.34 17.91
C GLN A 28 10.29 -5.46 16.82
N ILE A 29 9.06 -5.86 17.16
CA ILE A 29 7.98 -6.03 16.19
C ILE A 29 6.93 -4.94 16.37
N GLU A 30 6.35 -4.80 17.56
CA GLU A 30 5.29 -3.81 17.81
C GLU A 30 5.81 -2.37 17.65
N ALA A 31 7.03 -2.10 18.14
CA ALA A 31 7.66 -0.78 18.02
C ALA A 31 8.27 -0.49 16.65
N ALA A 32 8.33 -1.47 15.73
CA ALA A 32 8.88 -1.25 14.40
C ALA A 32 8.03 -0.25 13.60
N ALA A 33 8.69 0.64 12.86
CA ALA A 33 8.06 1.76 12.18
C ALA A 33 8.56 1.85 10.72
N PHE A 34 7.77 1.32 9.79
CA PHE A 34 8.06 1.36 8.35
C PHE A 34 7.31 2.52 7.69
N THR A 35 8.01 3.30 6.87
CA THR A 35 7.39 4.34 6.02
C THR A 35 8.02 4.33 4.62
N PRO A 36 7.22 4.49 3.55
CA PRO A 36 7.74 4.62 2.18
C PRO A 36 8.63 5.86 1.96
N SER A 37 8.60 6.83 2.87
CA SER A 37 9.43 8.04 2.79
C SER A 37 10.91 7.81 3.10
N HIS A 38 11.27 6.68 3.73
CA HIS A 38 12.66 6.34 4.05
C HIS A 38 13.37 5.69 2.85
N LEU A 39 13.77 6.51 1.89
CA LEU A 39 14.46 6.06 0.68
C LEU A 39 15.97 6.42 0.74
N PRO A 40 16.87 5.48 0.39
CA PRO A 40 18.28 5.81 0.20
C PRO A 40 18.50 6.58 -1.11
N PRO A 41 19.64 7.29 -1.26
CA PRO A 41 19.99 7.93 -2.53
C PRO A 41 19.95 6.94 -3.71
N GLY A 42 19.35 7.38 -4.82
CA GLY A 42 19.16 6.55 -6.03
C GLY A 42 17.81 5.83 -6.12
N ILE A 43 16.93 5.96 -5.11
CA ILE A 43 15.54 5.50 -5.15
C ILE A 43 14.62 6.70 -4.92
N GLU A 44 13.67 6.90 -5.82
CA GLU A 44 12.75 8.04 -5.79
C GLU A 44 11.29 7.58 -5.98
N VAL A 45 10.36 8.50 -5.72
CA VAL A 45 8.92 8.22 -5.73
C VAL A 45 8.30 8.57 -7.09
N SER A 46 7.40 7.71 -7.56
CA SER A 46 6.60 7.96 -8.77
C SER A 46 5.42 8.90 -8.47
N PRO A 47 4.82 9.57 -9.49
CA PRO A 47 3.61 10.39 -9.34
C PRO A 47 2.33 9.57 -9.08
N ASP A 48 2.44 8.35 -8.56
CA ASP A 48 1.28 7.53 -8.16
C ASP A 48 0.61 8.18 -6.95
N GLN A 49 -0.65 8.61 -7.11
CA GLN A 49 -1.40 9.33 -6.08
C GLN A 49 -1.51 8.57 -4.75
N ILE A 50 -1.63 7.23 -4.81
CA ILE A 50 -1.68 6.40 -3.60
C ILE A 50 -0.31 6.36 -2.94
N LEU A 51 0.77 6.22 -3.71
CA LEU A 51 2.12 6.31 -3.17
C LEU A 51 2.39 7.68 -2.53
N GLN A 52 2.03 8.77 -3.22
CA GLN A 52 2.21 10.15 -2.73
C GLN A 52 1.51 10.38 -1.39
N MET A 53 0.27 9.90 -1.24
CA MET A 53 -0.43 9.95 0.05
C MET A 53 0.27 9.11 1.13
N ARG A 54 0.75 7.91 0.79
CA ARG A 54 1.40 7.00 1.75
C ARG A 54 2.75 7.52 2.28
N ILE A 55 3.48 8.33 1.52
CA ILE A 55 4.73 8.97 1.98
C ILE A 55 4.49 9.78 3.26
N SER A 56 3.34 10.46 3.35
CA SER A 56 2.97 11.26 4.52
C SER A 56 2.23 10.44 5.58
N ALA A 57 1.25 9.63 5.17
CA ALA A 57 0.32 8.97 6.10
C ALA A 57 1.00 8.05 7.14
N TYR A 58 2.06 7.35 6.74
CA TYR A 58 2.77 6.44 7.65
C TYR A 58 3.58 7.18 8.70
N ALA A 59 4.25 8.27 8.30
CA ALA A 59 4.99 9.11 9.23
C ALA A 59 4.05 9.74 10.27
N ASP A 60 2.90 10.30 9.83
CA ASP A 60 1.89 10.87 10.75
C ASP A 60 1.36 9.83 11.75
N ALA A 61 0.99 8.63 11.27
CA ALA A 61 0.49 7.57 12.13
C ALA A 61 1.53 7.16 13.20
N GLN A 62 2.82 7.14 12.86
CA GLN A 62 3.89 6.78 13.79
C GLN A 62 4.10 7.81 14.90
N LEU A 63 3.88 9.11 14.62
CA LEU A 63 3.97 10.16 15.63
C LEU A 63 3.02 9.88 16.81
N ARG A 64 1.82 9.39 16.52
CA ARG A 64 0.81 9.06 17.53
C ARG A 64 0.98 7.65 18.12
N ARG A 65 1.32 6.67 17.29
CA ARG A 65 1.40 5.26 17.71
C ARG A 65 2.65 4.96 18.54
N VAL A 66 3.80 5.51 18.14
CA VAL A 66 5.12 5.20 18.72
C VAL A 66 5.70 6.42 19.42
N GLY A 67 5.48 7.61 18.87
CA GLY A 67 5.97 8.88 19.40
C GLY A 67 6.86 9.63 18.40
N ALA A 68 7.08 10.91 18.65
CA ALA A 68 7.86 11.79 17.79
C ALA A 68 9.30 11.29 17.52
N ASN A 69 9.89 10.60 18.50
CA ASN A 69 11.26 10.09 18.42
C ASN A 69 11.32 8.60 18.08
N SER A 70 10.35 8.08 17.31
CA SER A 70 10.29 6.67 16.89
C SER A 70 11.57 6.17 16.21
N HIS A 71 12.27 7.06 15.49
CA HIS A 71 13.55 6.81 14.83
C HIS A 71 14.71 6.52 15.80
N ARG A 72 14.58 6.84 17.09
CA ARG A 72 15.62 6.56 18.11
C ARG A 72 15.49 5.18 18.74
N ILE A 73 14.35 4.52 18.55
CA ILE A 73 14.13 3.16 19.08
C ILE A 73 15.11 2.21 18.38
N PRO A 74 15.78 1.30 19.11
CA PRO A 74 16.85 0.47 18.54
C PRO A 74 16.51 -0.24 17.22
N VAL A 75 15.27 -0.70 17.05
CA VAL A 75 14.83 -1.39 15.82
C VAL A 75 14.62 -0.46 14.61
N ASN A 76 14.36 0.83 14.85
CA ASN A 76 14.12 1.82 13.80
C ASN A 76 15.35 2.69 13.50
N ASN A 77 16.38 2.61 14.35
CA ASN A 77 17.55 3.46 14.28
C ASN A 77 18.44 3.06 13.09
N PRO A 78 18.75 3.98 12.16
CA PRO A 78 19.65 3.70 11.05
C PRO A 78 21.06 3.37 11.55
N HIS A 79 21.54 2.15 11.29
CA HIS A 79 22.87 1.70 11.71
C HIS A 79 24.04 2.51 11.11
N THR A 80 23.79 3.28 10.06
CA THR A 80 24.80 4.07 9.34
C THR A 80 25.12 5.41 10.00
N ASN A 81 24.40 5.84 11.04
CA ASN A 81 24.59 7.17 11.62
C ASN A 81 24.79 7.19 13.13
N LYS A 82 26.05 7.01 13.56
CA LYS A 82 26.45 7.16 14.97
C LYS A 82 26.52 8.63 15.43
N ASN A 83 26.36 9.61 14.52
CA ASN A 83 26.64 11.03 14.79
C ASN A 83 25.45 12.00 14.61
N LEU A 84 24.24 11.54 14.26
CA LEU A 84 23.07 12.43 14.39
C LEU A 84 22.65 12.52 15.86
N LYS A 85 23.28 13.44 16.58
CA LYS A 85 22.63 14.09 17.72
C LYS A 85 21.44 14.85 17.15
N THR A 86 20.24 14.29 17.28
CA THR A 86 19.06 15.14 17.28
C THR A 86 18.89 15.58 18.72
N ASP A 87 19.06 16.86 18.98
CA ASP A 87 18.97 17.39 20.33
C ASP A 87 17.53 17.27 20.82
N SER A 88 17.33 16.68 21.99
CA SER A 88 16.02 16.65 22.65
C SER A 88 16.12 17.15 24.08
N HIS A 89 16.51 18.41 24.24
CA HIS A 89 16.01 19.35 25.24
C HIS A 89 16.87 20.61 25.18
N ARG A 90 16.26 21.76 24.83
CA ARG A 90 16.79 23.12 25.02
C ARG A 90 18.33 23.24 24.91
N ASP A 91 18.85 23.35 23.69
CA ASP A 91 20.09 24.11 23.50
C ASP A 91 19.73 25.43 22.82
N SER A 92 19.93 26.49 23.59
CA SER A 92 19.77 27.89 23.23
C SER A 92 20.99 28.37 22.46
N ASP A 93 21.35 27.70 21.37
CA ASP A 93 22.37 28.19 20.45
C ASP A 93 21.70 28.49 19.12
N SER A 94 21.49 29.79 18.91
CA SER A 94 20.95 30.38 17.70
C SER A 94 21.93 30.17 16.55
N GLU A 95 21.88 29.00 15.91
CA GLU A 95 22.53 28.81 14.62
C GLU A 95 21.63 29.38 13.53
N SER A 96 22.09 30.49 12.96
CA SER A 96 21.44 31.35 11.98
C SER A 96 20.64 30.55 10.95
N ALA A 97 19.33 30.81 10.90
CA ALA A 97 18.48 30.32 9.82
C ALA A 97 19.10 30.70 8.47
N VAL A 98 19.52 29.70 7.69
CA VAL A 98 19.91 29.91 6.30
C VAL A 98 18.70 30.55 5.62
N PRO A 99 18.83 31.73 4.97
CA PRO A 99 17.69 32.42 4.37
C PRO A 99 17.16 31.53 3.25
N ASN A 100 16.06 30.85 3.53
CA ASN A 100 15.37 30.06 2.54
C ASN A 100 14.83 31.07 1.53
N LYS A 101 15.36 31.08 0.30
CA LYS A 101 14.75 31.85 -0.78
C LYS A 101 13.33 31.35 -0.88
N ASN A 102 12.36 32.22 -0.59
CA ASN A 102 10.94 31.93 -0.70
C ASN A 102 10.61 31.59 -2.16
N VAL A 103 10.88 30.35 -2.58
CA VAL A 103 10.35 29.81 -3.82
C VAL A 103 8.87 29.60 -3.52
N ARG A 104 8.06 30.57 -3.92
CA ARG A 104 6.62 30.47 -3.92
C ARG A 104 6.26 29.39 -4.93
N VAL A 105 6.16 28.15 -4.47
CA VAL A 105 5.55 27.06 -5.23
C VAL A 105 4.05 27.30 -5.14
N GLU A 106 3.48 27.86 -6.21
CA GLU A 106 2.02 27.89 -6.35
C GLU A 106 1.51 26.44 -6.26
N PRO A 107 0.57 26.13 -5.37
CA PRO A 107 -0.01 24.80 -5.31
C PRO A 107 -0.67 24.53 -6.66
N ALA A 108 -0.18 23.53 -7.39
CA ALA A 108 -0.83 23.06 -8.59
C ALA A 108 -2.17 22.40 -8.19
N THR A 109 -3.24 23.19 -8.15
CA THR A 109 -4.63 22.70 -8.06
C THR A 109 -5.07 22.19 -9.42
N MET A 110 -4.44 21.10 -9.87
CA MET A 110 -4.96 20.32 -10.98
C MET A 110 -5.51 19.02 -10.42
N HIS A 111 -6.83 18.96 -10.26
CA HIS A 111 -7.53 17.68 -10.35
C HIS A 111 -7.39 17.24 -11.80
N GLU A 112 -6.28 16.58 -12.12
CA GLU A 112 -6.13 15.93 -13.41
C GLU A 112 -7.25 14.90 -13.56
N ASN A 113 -8.01 15.00 -14.64
CA ASN A 113 -8.86 13.92 -15.09
C ASN A 113 -7.94 12.76 -15.44
N LEU A 114 -7.77 11.84 -14.50
CA LEU A 114 -7.05 10.60 -14.76
C LEU A 114 -7.69 9.95 -16.00
N PRO A 115 -6.88 9.43 -16.94
CA PRO A 115 -7.41 8.77 -18.12
C PRO A 115 -8.36 7.66 -17.68
N PHE A 116 -9.47 7.50 -18.42
CA PHE A 116 -10.46 6.45 -18.15
C PHE A 116 -9.76 5.09 -18.06
N GLU A 117 -9.73 4.52 -16.85
CA GLU A 117 -9.15 3.21 -16.61
C GLU A 117 -10.22 2.13 -16.68
N ASP A 118 -10.02 1.12 -17.51
CA ASP A 118 -10.90 -0.06 -17.53
C ASP A 118 -10.69 -0.90 -16.26
N ASP A 119 -11.65 -0.82 -15.35
CA ASP A 119 -11.64 -1.54 -14.07
C ASP A 119 -11.86 -3.05 -14.20
N PHE A 120 -12.37 -3.52 -15.34
CA PHE A 120 -12.78 -4.91 -15.54
C PHE A 120 -11.76 -5.73 -16.32
N PHE A 121 -10.93 -5.12 -17.16
CA PHE A 121 -9.97 -5.85 -18.01
C PHE A 121 -8.97 -6.71 -17.21
N GLN A 122 -8.29 -6.12 -16.21
CA GLN A 122 -7.27 -6.86 -15.46
C GLN A 122 -7.87 -7.94 -14.53
N PRO A 123 -8.95 -7.68 -13.78
CA PRO A 123 -9.56 -8.73 -12.97
C PRO A 123 -10.20 -9.84 -13.82
N ARG A 124 -10.78 -9.52 -15.00
CA ARG A 124 -11.23 -10.52 -15.99
C ARG A 124 -10.07 -11.42 -16.43
N ASN A 125 -8.94 -10.82 -16.80
CA ASN A 125 -7.76 -11.58 -17.22
C ASN A 125 -7.18 -12.44 -16.08
N PHE A 126 -7.23 -11.96 -14.84
CA PHE A 126 -6.86 -12.77 -13.68
C PHE A 126 -7.77 -14.01 -13.55
N TYR A 127 -9.08 -13.82 -13.64
CA TYR A 127 -10.04 -14.93 -13.55
C TYR A 127 -9.89 -15.96 -14.68
N ARG A 128 -9.74 -15.49 -15.92
CA ARG A 128 -9.67 -16.35 -17.12
C ARG A 128 -8.32 -17.03 -17.28
N ASN A 129 -7.24 -16.26 -17.15
CA ASN A 129 -5.92 -16.65 -17.65
C ASN A 129 -4.92 -16.99 -16.54
N VAL A 130 -5.20 -16.60 -15.29
CA VAL A 130 -4.30 -16.86 -14.15
C VAL A 130 -4.84 -17.98 -13.26
N LEU A 131 -6.15 -17.96 -12.96
CA LEU A 131 -6.76 -18.99 -12.12
C LEU A 131 -7.00 -20.30 -12.89
N ASP A 132 -6.79 -21.42 -12.21
CA ASP A 132 -7.24 -22.73 -12.65
C ASP A 132 -8.73 -22.96 -12.30
N ASN A 133 -9.31 -24.07 -12.75
CA ASN A 133 -10.72 -24.38 -12.49
C ASN A 133 -11.05 -24.43 -10.99
N GLN A 134 -10.16 -25.01 -10.18
CA GLN A 134 -10.37 -25.07 -8.74
C GLN A 134 -10.23 -23.69 -8.08
N GLY A 135 -9.26 -22.89 -8.51
CA GLY A 135 -9.06 -21.51 -8.06
C GLY A 135 -10.28 -20.64 -8.34
N ARG A 136 -10.85 -20.74 -9.54
CA ARG A 136 -12.11 -20.07 -9.89
C ARG A 136 -13.26 -20.48 -8.99
N ALA A 137 -13.42 -21.78 -8.75
CA ALA A 137 -14.48 -22.29 -7.87
C ALA A 137 -14.31 -21.79 -6.42
N ARG A 138 -13.08 -21.79 -5.89
CA ARG A 138 -12.77 -21.25 -4.55
C ARG A 138 -13.06 -19.75 -4.47
N LEU A 139 -12.66 -18.97 -5.48
CA LEU A 139 -12.93 -17.54 -5.53
C LEU A 139 -14.44 -17.26 -5.46
N ILE A 140 -15.24 -17.92 -6.30
CA ILE A 140 -16.70 -17.77 -6.30
C ILE A 140 -17.30 -18.16 -4.95
N ASN A 141 -16.89 -19.30 -4.38
CA ASN A 141 -17.39 -19.73 -3.07
C ASN A 141 -17.03 -18.75 -1.95
N ASN A 142 -15.83 -18.16 -1.97
CA ASN A 142 -15.41 -17.19 -0.97
C ASN A 142 -16.22 -15.89 -1.06
N ILE A 143 -16.45 -15.39 -2.28
CA ILE A 143 -17.26 -14.19 -2.50
C ILE A 143 -18.71 -14.46 -2.09
N ALA A 144 -19.29 -15.58 -2.50
CA ALA A 144 -20.65 -15.96 -2.10
C ALA A 144 -20.79 -16.07 -0.57
N ARG A 145 -19.81 -16.66 0.12
CA ARG A 145 -19.79 -16.73 1.58
C ARG A 145 -19.71 -15.35 2.23
N SER A 146 -18.92 -14.44 1.66
CA SER A 146 -18.84 -13.05 2.14
C SER A 146 -20.19 -12.34 1.95
N LEU A 147 -20.82 -12.50 0.79
CA LEU A 147 -22.13 -11.89 0.50
C LEU A 147 -23.26 -12.49 1.33
N ALA A 148 -23.17 -13.77 1.70
CA ALA A 148 -24.15 -14.40 2.58
C ALA A 148 -24.21 -13.78 3.99
N GLN A 149 -23.18 -13.02 4.40
CA GLN A 149 -23.17 -12.27 5.66
C GLN A 149 -23.84 -10.90 5.53
N CYS A 150 -24.11 -10.42 4.31
CA CYS A 150 -24.76 -9.15 4.07
C CYS A 150 -26.27 -9.29 4.29
N THR A 151 -26.83 -8.48 5.18
CA THR A 151 -28.28 -8.45 5.46
C THR A 151 -29.06 -7.66 4.41
N ASP A 152 -28.45 -6.61 3.83
CA ASP A 152 -29.08 -5.78 2.80
C ASP A 152 -28.97 -6.43 1.42
N GLN A 153 -30.11 -6.89 0.89
CA GLN A 153 -30.20 -7.52 -0.42
C GLN A 153 -29.88 -6.56 -1.58
N ASN A 154 -30.07 -5.24 -1.40
CA ASN A 154 -29.68 -4.27 -2.43
C ASN A 154 -28.16 -4.22 -2.60
N VAL A 155 -27.41 -4.34 -1.50
CA VAL A 155 -25.94 -4.40 -1.53
C VAL A 155 -25.48 -5.68 -2.20
N VAL A 156 -26.11 -6.82 -1.89
CA VAL A 156 -25.81 -8.11 -2.54
C VAL A 156 -26.05 -8.02 -4.05
N HIS A 157 -27.21 -7.53 -4.47
CA HIS A 157 -27.57 -7.41 -5.88
C HIS A 157 -26.65 -6.43 -6.64
N ARG A 158 -26.34 -5.26 -6.07
CA ARG A 158 -25.40 -4.29 -6.70
C ARG A 158 -24.00 -4.85 -6.82
N THR A 159 -23.52 -5.56 -5.79
CA THR A 159 -22.19 -6.17 -5.81
C THR A 159 -22.11 -7.28 -6.85
N TRP A 160 -23.13 -8.15 -6.92
CA TRP A 160 -23.22 -9.14 -7.98
C TRP A 160 -23.25 -8.49 -9.36
N ASN A 161 -24.09 -7.48 -9.57
CA ASN A 161 -24.18 -6.78 -10.86
C ASN A 161 -22.83 -6.18 -11.26
N LEU A 162 -22.13 -5.52 -10.34
CA LEU A 162 -20.77 -5.01 -10.59
C LEU A 162 -19.81 -6.12 -11.01
N LEU A 163 -19.79 -7.23 -10.27
CA LEU A 163 -18.86 -8.33 -10.55
C LEU A 163 -19.23 -9.12 -11.81
N ALA A 164 -20.51 -9.14 -12.21
CA ALA A 164 -20.95 -9.78 -13.43
C ALA A 164 -20.37 -9.12 -14.70
N HIS A 165 -19.97 -7.84 -14.65
CA HIS A 165 -19.27 -7.17 -15.74
C HIS A 165 -17.87 -7.75 -16.01
N LEU A 166 -17.31 -8.51 -15.06
CA LEU A 166 -16.01 -9.15 -15.23
C LEU A 166 -16.07 -10.27 -16.26
N ASP A 167 -17.04 -11.17 -16.16
CA ASP A 167 -17.12 -12.36 -16.99
C ASP A 167 -18.51 -13.02 -16.82
N ASP A 168 -19.12 -13.45 -17.92
CA ASP A 168 -20.47 -14.02 -17.91
C ASP A 168 -20.56 -15.33 -17.12
N ASP A 169 -19.55 -16.20 -17.25
CA ASP A 169 -19.51 -17.47 -16.50
C ASP A 169 -19.28 -17.21 -15.01
N PHE A 170 -18.42 -16.25 -14.67
CA PHE A 170 -18.25 -15.79 -13.29
C PHE A 170 -19.57 -15.27 -12.70
N GLY A 171 -20.23 -14.34 -13.39
CA GLY A 171 -21.45 -13.70 -12.93
C GLY A 171 -22.58 -14.70 -12.71
N ARG A 172 -22.77 -15.62 -13.66
CA ARG A 172 -23.76 -16.69 -13.57
C ARG A 172 -23.51 -17.63 -12.39
N LYS A 173 -22.29 -18.16 -12.25
CA LYS A 173 -21.95 -19.08 -11.16
C LYS A 173 -22.04 -18.41 -9.79
N LEU A 174 -21.74 -17.12 -9.71
CA LEU A 174 -21.90 -16.37 -8.47
C LEU A 174 -23.39 -16.20 -8.13
N ALA A 175 -24.25 -15.81 -9.09
CA ALA A 175 -25.70 -15.72 -8.91
C ALA A 175 -26.30 -17.02 -8.36
N GLU A 176 -25.96 -18.16 -8.99
CA GLU A 176 -26.39 -19.49 -8.56
C GLU A 176 -26.05 -19.77 -7.08
N LYS A 177 -24.89 -19.30 -6.60
CA LYS A 177 -24.44 -19.52 -5.22
C LYS A 177 -25.13 -18.62 -4.21
N ILE A 178 -25.44 -17.38 -4.58
CA ILE A 178 -26.12 -16.40 -3.72
C ILE A 178 -27.63 -16.43 -3.85
N LYS A 179 -28.18 -17.31 -4.72
CA LYS A 179 -29.61 -17.49 -4.98
C LYS A 179 -30.30 -16.23 -5.48
N LEU A 180 -29.60 -15.49 -6.34
CA LEU A 180 -30.18 -14.43 -7.18
C LEU A 180 -30.69 -15.00 -8.51
#